data_AF-A0A0S4IS07-F1
#
_entry.id   AF-A0A0S4IS07-F1
#
_cell.length_a   1.000
_cell.length_b   1.000
_cell.length_c   1.000
_cell.angle_alpha   90.00
_cell.angle_beta   90.00
_cell.angle_gamma   90.00
#
_symmetry.space_group_name_H-M   'P 1'
#
loop_
_entity.id
_entity.type
_entity.pdbx_description
1 polymer ?
#
loop_
_entity_poly.entity_id
_entity_poly.type
_entity_poly.pdbx_seq_one_letter_code
_entity_poly.pdbx_strand_id
1 'polypeptide(L)'
;MHIAFSPCCRSKQRIKKMATTAVRPKIDTYAVARYIVVPNAEADGSTGSSTTRKDQSAVAKLTRLKRRYENEGHCVMSVEGVMVVHAHNHPHILLLKKSSASSSEAGALAPSSVGHASQATFRLPGGKLRGAEAPADCLHRKLARDILGHQKSTDDEVEQNRHAEASDHPFVMGHSGHAAIGRSGNDHSGVAAAQQAGIRVGEVLSVWCRPSFDRVMYPYVPAHVSEPKELRTLFLVHLPSECVLAVTEPNTELVAVPLFDLYENASKYGALIASIPQLLSRFVVNVC
;
A
#
# COMPACT_ATOMS: atom_id res chain seq x y z
N MET A 1 53.22 -10.29 25.65
CA MET A 1 52.97 -8.84 25.47
C MET A 1 51.81 -8.45 26.37
N HIS A 2 52.11 -7.90 27.55
CA HIS A 2 51.13 -7.36 28.49
C HIS A 2 50.88 -5.90 28.14
N ILE A 3 49.64 -5.55 27.77
CA ILE A 3 49.24 -4.16 27.53
C ILE A 3 48.69 -3.61 28.85
N ALA A 4 49.45 -2.73 29.49
CA ALA A 4 49.02 -1.98 30.67
C ALA A 4 48.18 -0.77 30.23
N PHE A 5 46.92 -0.68 30.67
CA PHE A 5 46.12 0.52 30.54
C PHE A 5 46.30 1.41 31.78
N SER A 6 46.74 2.64 31.55
CA SER A 6 46.89 3.68 32.58
C SER A 6 45.51 4.22 33.01
N PRO A 7 45.26 4.48 34.31
CA PRO A 7 43.97 5.01 34.76
C PRO A 7 43.91 6.52 34.52
N CYS A 8 43.19 6.93 33.48
CA CYS A 8 42.88 8.33 33.22
C CYS A 8 41.88 8.88 34.27
N CYS A 9 42.17 10.11 34.70
CA CYS A 9 41.57 10.86 35.80
C CYS A 9 40.02 10.88 35.80
N ARG A 10 39.40 10.41 36.89
CA ARG A 10 37.95 10.51 37.15
C ARG A 10 37.58 11.94 37.57
N SER A 11 37.32 12.82 36.60
CA SER A 11 36.50 14.01 36.85
C SER A 11 35.01 13.60 36.83
N LYS A 12 34.36 13.64 38.01
CA LYS A 12 32.92 13.40 38.14
C LYS A 12 32.15 14.59 37.55
N GLN A 13 32.04 14.68 36.23
CA GLN A 13 30.96 15.45 35.63
C GLN A 13 29.65 14.70 35.87
N ARG A 14 28.88 15.20 36.82
CA ARG A 14 27.49 14.82 37.07
C ARG A 14 26.69 15.22 35.82
N ILE A 15 26.67 14.35 34.81
CA ILE A 15 25.75 14.47 33.67
C ILE A 15 24.35 14.39 34.28
N LYS A 16 23.68 15.54 34.37
CA LYS A 16 22.24 15.59 34.64
C LYS A 16 21.60 14.83 33.47
N LYS A 17 21.26 13.56 33.68
CA LYS A 17 20.37 12.83 32.79
C LYS A 17 19.06 13.61 32.77
N MET A 18 18.86 14.45 31.76
CA MET A 18 17.52 14.90 31.43
C MET A 18 16.78 13.65 30.99
N ALA A 19 15.95 13.11 31.86
CA ALA A 19 15.00 12.08 31.49
C ALA A 19 14.00 12.78 30.55
N THR A 20 14.31 12.81 29.26
CA THR A 20 13.32 13.14 28.24
C THR A 20 12.32 12.00 28.25
N THR A 21 11.23 12.14 29.01
CA THR A 21 10.10 11.23 28.91
C THR A 21 9.63 11.28 27.46
N ALA A 22 9.93 10.24 26.68
CA ALA A 22 9.53 10.18 25.29
C ALA A 22 8.00 10.24 25.22
N VAL A 23 7.47 11.35 24.72
CA VAL A 23 6.03 11.53 24.53
C VAL A 23 5.60 10.51 23.48
N ARG A 24 4.74 9.58 23.86
CA ARG A 24 4.18 8.61 22.91
C ARG A 24 3.22 9.34 21.97
N PRO A 25 3.35 9.17 20.64
CA PRO A 25 2.42 9.76 19.68
C PRO A 25 1.01 9.23 19.92
N LYS A 26 0.00 10.10 19.75
CA LYS A 26 -1.40 9.76 19.96
C LYS A 26 -2.10 9.48 18.63
N ILE A 27 -3.01 8.52 18.63
CA ILE A 27 -3.91 8.23 17.51
C ILE A 27 -5.33 8.35 18.03
N ASP A 28 -6.09 9.31 17.51
CA ASP A 28 -7.52 9.37 17.76
C ASP A 28 -8.23 8.39 16.83
N THR A 29 -9.07 7.54 17.42
CA THR A 29 -9.83 6.52 16.71
C THR A 29 -11.31 6.71 17.01
N TYR A 30 -12.14 6.42 16.02
CA TYR A 30 -13.59 6.59 16.12
C TYR A 30 -14.29 5.26 15.83
N ALA A 31 -15.51 5.13 16.34
CA ALA A 31 -16.28 3.90 16.23
C ALA A 31 -16.52 3.53 14.77
N VAL A 32 -16.38 2.25 14.42
CA VAL A 32 -16.59 1.75 13.05
C VAL A 32 -17.97 2.14 12.50
N ALA A 33 -18.98 2.21 13.36
CA ALA A 33 -20.35 2.60 13.01
C ALA A 33 -20.49 4.07 12.54
N ARG A 34 -19.49 4.92 12.75
CA ARG A 34 -19.46 6.31 12.25
C ARG A 34 -19.03 6.42 10.79
N TYR A 35 -18.58 5.33 10.18
CA TYR A 35 -18.16 5.29 8.79
C TYR A 35 -19.22 4.57 7.94
N ILE A 36 -19.84 5.33 7.03
CA ILE A 36 -20.86 4.78 6.13
C ILE A 36 -20.15 4.19 4.93
N VAL A 37 -20.25 2.86 4.74
CA VAL A 37 -19.69 2.19 3.56
C VAL A 37 -20.77 2.05 2.51
N VAL A 38 -20.61 2.76 1.39
CA VAL A 38 -21.49 2.64 0.23
C VAL A 38 -20.96 1.50 -0.64
N PRO A 39 -21.67 0.35 -0.74
CA PRO A 39 -21.33 -0.66 -1.71
C PRO A 39 -21.51 -0.09 -3.11
N ASN A 40 -20.61 -0.41 -4.04
CA ASN A 40 -20.75 0.05 -5.42
C ASN A 40 -22.11 -0.45 -5.95
N ALA A 41 -23.03 0.48 -6.28
CA ALA A 41 -24.23 0.13 -6.99
C ALA A 41 -23.79 -0.58 -8.28
N GLU A 42 -24.32 -1.76 -8.55
CA GLU A 42 -24.07 -2.44 -9.81
C GLU A 42 -24.33 -1.42 -10.92
N ALA A 43 -23.27 -1.10 -11.68
CA ALA A 43 -23.38 -0.18 -12.80
C ALA A 43 -24.32 -0.84 -13.82
N ASP A 44 -25.59 -0.44 -13.77
CA ASP A 44 -26.59 -0.81 -14.74
C ASP A 44 -26.07 -0.45 -16.14
N GLY A 45 -26.26 -1.37 -17.08
CA GLY A 45 -25.52 -1.41 -18.32
C GLY A 45 -25.74 -0.16 -19.17
N SER A 46 -24.69 0.62 -19.42
CA SER A 46 -24.40 1.16 -20.76
C SER A 46 -23.02 1.82 -20.82
N THR A 47 -22.24 1.37 -21.81
CA THR A 47 -21.17 2.08 -22.52
C THR A 47 -19.88 2.46 -21.76
N GLY A 48 -18.80 1.72 -22.06
CA GLY A 48 -17.46 2.32 -22.21
C GLY A 48 -16.46 2.17 -21.06
N SER A 49 -15.92 0.96 -20.87
CA SER A 49 -14.46 0.72 -20.89
C SER A 49 -14.23 -0.77 -20.63
N SER A 50 -13.73 -1.49 -21.65
CA SER A 50 -13.25 -2.86 -21.48
C SER A 50 -11.94 -2.81 -20.68
N THR A 51 -12.04 -2.57 -19.38
CA THR A 51 -10.91 -2.87 -18.48
C THR A 51 -10.73 -4.38 -18.49
N THR A 52 -9.83 -4.83 -19.37
CA THR A 52 -9.40 -6.23 -19.48
C THR A 52 -9.22 -6.77 -18.06
N ARG A 53 -9.85 -7.92 -17.78
CA ARG A 53 -9.76 -8.62 -16.49
C ARG A 53 -8.28 -8.80 -16.18
N LYS A 54 -7.70 -7.88 -15.42
CA LYS A 54 -6.27 -7.91 -15.10
C LYS A 54 -6.06 -9.15 -14.26
N ASP A 55 -5.44 -10.18 -14.84
CA ASP A 55 -5.11 -11.41 -14.11
C ASP A 55 -4.45 -11.05 -12.79
N GLN A 56 -5.07 -11.52 -11.70
CA GLN A 56 -4.69 -11.18 -10.33
C GLN A 56 -3.75 -12.23 -9.73
N SER A 57 -3.26 -13.16 -10.55
CA SER A 57 -2.26 -14.13 -10.15
C SER A 57 -1.02 -13.42 -9.62
N ALA A 58 -0.43 -13.98 -8.58
CA ALA A 58 0.82 -13.47 -8.02
C ALA A 58 1.96 -13.45 -9.07
N VAL A 59 1.93 -14.36 -10.04
CA VAL A 59 2.85 -14.36 -11.18
C VAL A 59 2.65 -13.11 -12.04
N ALA A 60 1.41 -12.79 -12.41
CA ALA A 60 1.09 -11.61 -13.20
C ALA A 60 1.49 -10.30 -12.48
N LYS A 61 1.31 -10.23 -11.15
CA LYS A 61 1.78 -9.09 -10.35
C LYS A 61 3.30 -8.91 -10.44
N LEU A 62 4.04 -10.01 -10.39
CA LEU A 62 5.50 -10.00 -10.43
C LEU A 62 6.05 -9.63 -11.81
N THR A 63 5.46 -10.18 -12.88
CA THR A 63 5.80 -9.81 -14.26
C THR A 63 5.58 -8.32 -14.52
N ARG A 64 4.47 -7.75 -14.01
CA ARG A 64 4.20 -6.31 -14.09
C ARG A 64 5.20 -5.47 -13.28
N LEU A 65 5.67 -5.99 -12.15
CA LEU A 65 6.72 -5.32 -11.37
C LEU A 65 8.03 -5.30 -12.15
N LYS A 66 8.43 -6.44 -12.71
CA LYS A 66 9.65 -6.57 -13.52
C LYS A 66 9.67 -5.61 -14.70
N ARG A 67 8.61 -5.63 -15.51
CA ARG A 67 8.46 -4.71 -16.65
C ARG A 67 8.56 -3.24 -16.22
N ARG A 68 7.92 -2.88 -15.11
CA ARG A 68 7.95 -1.49 -14.63
C ARG A 68 9.34 -1.06 -14.18
N TYR A 69 10.04 -1.92 -13.43
CA TYR A 69 11.42 -1.66 -13.01
C TYR A 69 12.35 -1.47 -14.22
N GLU A 70 12.22 -2.32 -15.23
CA GLU A 70 13.00 -2.25 -16.47
C GLU A 70 12.70 -0.97 -17.27
N ASN A 71 11.43 -0.58 -17.36
CA ASN A 71 11.02 0.61 -18.09
C ASN A 71 11.40 1.92 -17.38
N GLU A 72 11.26 1.98 -16.06
CA GLU A 72 11.59 3.17 -15.26
C GLU A 72 13.11 3.26 -15.00
N GLY A 73 13.82 2.13 -15.05
CA GLY A 73 15.26 2.05 -14.80
C GLY A 73 15.65 2.21 -13.32
N HIS A 74 14.67 2.21 -12.40
CA HIS A 74 14.90 2.39 -10.97
C HIS A 74 13.89 1.61 -10.11
N CYS A 75 14.14 1.60 -8.80
CA CYS A 75 13.31 0.93 -7.80
C CYS A 75 11.85 1.40 -7.86
N VAL A 76 10.91 0.45 -7.88
CA VAL A 76 9.49 0.79 -7.88
C VAL A 76 9.05 1.19 -6.48
N MET A 77 8.57 2.43 -6.34
CA MET A 77 8.08 2.96 -5.07
C MET A 77 6.57 2.75 -4.92
N SER A 78 6.14 2.30 -3.74
CA SER A 78 4.73 2.13 -3.39
C SER A 78 4.42 2.58 -1.97
N VAL A 79 3.17 2.98 -1.75
CA VAL A 79 2.66 3.44 -0.46
C VAL A 79 1.37 2.73 -0.09
N GLU A 80 1.21 2.41 1.18
CA GLU A 80 0.00 1.79 1.75
C GLU A 80 -0.42 2.56 3.01
N GLY A 81 -1.73 2.71 3.20
CA GLY A 81 -2.31 3.47 4.32
C GLY A 81 -2.90 2.55 5.39
N VAL A 82 -2.46 2.71 6.63
CA VAL A 82 -3.01 2.03 7.82
C VAL A 82 -3.99 2.97 8.51
N MET A 83 -5.28 2.65 8.42
CA MET A 83 -6.36 3.39 9.09
C MET A 83 -6.86 2.60 10.28
N VAL A 84 -6.91 3.25 11.44
CA VAL A 84 -7.32 2.63 12.70
C VAL A 84 -8.70 3.16 13.09
N VAL A 85 -9.65 2.26 13.30
CA VAL A 85 -10.98 2.53 13.88
C VAL A 85 -11.14 1.70 15.15
N HIS A 86 -12.26 1.83 15.87
CA HIS A 86 -12.55 0.93 16.98
C HIS A 86 -13.95 0.32 16.91
N ALA A 87 -14.09 -0.87 17.48
CA ALA A 87 -15.36 -1.47 17.80
C ALA A 87 -15.24 -2.08 19.20
N HIS A 88 -16.23 -1.84 20.06
CA HIS A 88 -16.20 -2.26 21.47
C HIS A 88 -14.92 -1.83 22.21
N ASN A 89 -14.44 -0.61 21.95
CA ASN A 89 -13.20 -0.06 22.51
C ASN A 89 -11.93 -0.89 22.16
N HIS A 90 -11.99 -1.71 21.11
CA HIS A 90 -10.85 -2.45 20.61
C HIS A 90 -10.40 -1.91 19.24
N PRO A 91 -9.10 -1.66 19.01
CA PRO A 91 -8.63 -1.14 17.73
C PRO A 91 -8.79 -2.17 16.59
N HIS A 92 -9.23 -1.68 15.45
CA HIS A 92 -9.39 -2.44 14.21
C HIS A 92 -8.69 -1.71 13.07
N ILE A 93 -8.15 -2.47 12.11
CA ILE A 93 -7.55 -1.96 10.89
C ILE A 93 -8.54 -2.13 9.74
N LEU A 94 -8.78 -1.07 8.97
CA LEU A 94 -9.56 -1.15 7.74
C LEU A 94 -8.74 -1.81 6.62
N LEU A 95 -9.23 -2.93 6.08
CA LEU A 95 -8.61 -3.69 5.00
C LEU A 95 -9.58 -3.85 3.83
N LEU A 96 -9.04 -3.87 2.61
CA LEU A 96 -9.76 -4.31 1.43
C LEU A 96 -9.68 -5.83 1.35
N LYS A 97 -10.81 -6.51 1.52
CA LYS A 97 -10.96 -7.95 1.39
C LYS A 97 -11.52 -8.26 0.02
N LYS A 98 -10.75 -8.99 -0.79
CA LYS A 98 -11.15 -9.40 -2.12
C LYS A 98 -11.55 -10.87 -2.14
N SER A 99 -12.77 -11.13 -2.58
CA SER A 99 -13.26 -12.49 -2.79
C SER A 99 -12.63 -13.08 -4.06
N SER A 100 -12.10 -14.29 -3.98
CA SER A 100 -11.74 -15.05 -5.16
C SER A 100 -13.03 -15.41 -5.88
N ALA A 101 -13.22 -14.92 -7.11
CA ALA A 101 -14.35 -15.34 -7.93
C ALA A 101 -14.28 -16.86 -8.10
N SER A 102 -15.24 -17.59 -7.53
CA SER A 102 -15.45 -18.98 -7.88
C SER A 102 -15.91 -19.01 -9.33
N SER A 103 -15.05 -19.49 -10.24
CA SER A 103 -15.50 -19.93 -11.55
C SER A 103 -16.47 -21.09 -11.33
N SER A 104 -17.77 -20.82 -11.42
CA SER A 104 -18.72 -21.84 -11.84
C SER A 104 -18.36 -22.25 -13.27
N GLU A 105 -18.20 -23.55 -13.49
CA GLU A 105 -18.04 -24.26 -14.77
C GLU A 105 -16.63 -24.37 -15.38
N ALA A 106 -16.00 -25.53 -15.21
CA ALA A 106 -15.54 -26.43 -16.28
C ALA A 106 -14.71 -27.58 -15.67
N GLY A 107 -15.11 -28.82 -15.92
CA GLY A 107 -14.34 -30.00 -15.52
C GLY A 107 -13.02 -30.09 -16.27
N ALA A 108 -11.92 -30.27 -15.54
CA ALA A 108 -10.72 -30.95 -16.00
C ALA A 108 -9.86 -31.33 -14.79
N LEU A 109 -9.51 -32.61 -14.70
CA LEU A 109 -8.69 -33.21 -13.65
C LEU A 109 -7.27 -32.61 -13.65
N ALA A 110 -6.82 -32.07 -12.52
CA ALA A 110 -5.40 -31.87 -12.20
C ALA A 110 -5.16 -32.00 -10.68
N PRO A 111 -3.97 -32.48 -10.26
CA PRO A 111 -3.84 -33.32 -9.08
C PRO A 111 -3.68 -32.55 -7.76
N SER A 112 -4.01 -33.30 -6.71
CA SER A 112 -3.84 -33.08 -5.28
C SER A 112 -2.59 -32.28 -4.89
N SER A 113 -2.82 -31.07 -4.39
CA SER A 113 -1.99 -30.46 -3.34
C SER A 113 -2.91 -30.05 -2.19
N VAL A 114 -2.48 -30.41 -0.98
CA VAL A 114 -3.23 -30.37 0.28
C VAL A 114 -3.91 -29.01 0.47
N GLY A 115 -5.23 -29.06 0.69
CA GLY A 115 -6.14 -27.93 0.53
C GLY A 115 -5.88 -26.73 1.43
N HIS A 116 -6.03 -25.55 0.84
CA HIS A 116 -6.64 -24.39 1.48
C HIS A 116 -7.70 -23.89 0.51
N ALA A 117 -8.97 -23.92 0.93
CA ALA A 117 -10.10 -23.35 0.18
C ALA A 117 -9.75 -21.94 -0.31
N SER A 118 -10.33 -21.51 -1.44
CA SER A 118 -10.04 -20.22 -2.08
C SER A 118 -10.17 -19.06 -1.09
N GLN A 119 -9.05 -18.69 -0.47
CA GLN A 119 -9.05 -17.77 0.65
C GLN A 119 -9.11 -16.35 0.10
N ALA A 120 -10.01 -15.54 0.66
CA ALA A 120 -10.09 -14.13 0.33
C ALA A 120 -8.71 -13.46 0.53
N THR A 121 -8.34 -12.57 -0.38
CA THR A 121 -7.06 -11.85 -0.28
C THR A 121 -7.28 -10.51 0.40
N PHE A 122 -6.40 -10.16 1.35
CA PHE A 122 -6.47 -8.90 2.08
C PHE A 122 -5.35 -7.96 1.62
N ARG A 123 -5.66 -6.67 1.51
CA ARG A 123 -4.67 -5.62 1.24
C ARG A 123 -5.02 -4.32 1.97
N LEU A 124 -4.00 -3.51 2.22
CA LEU A 124 -4.19 -2.12 2.59
C LEU A 124 -4.56 -1.28 1.36
N PRO A 125 -5.36 -0.22 1.50
CA PRO A 125 -5.52 0.81 0.48
C PRO A 125 -4.19 1.49 0.15
N GLY A 126 -3.96 1.77 -1.12
CA GLY A 126 -2.67 2.30 -1.57
C GLY A 126 -2.27 1.89 -2.98
N GLY A 127 -0.98 2.07 -3.28
CA GLY A 127 -0.37 1.60 -4.50
C GLY A 127 0.89 2.35 -4.89
N LYS A 128 1.29 2.17 -6.15
CA LYS A 128 2.55 2.69 -6.67
C LYS A 128 2.50 4.19 -6.96
N LEU A 129 3.63 4.86 -6.72
CA LEU A 129 3.88 6.25 -7.10
C LEU A 129 3.83 6.43 -8.62
N ARG A 130 3.69 7.67 -9.07
CA ARG A 130 3.84 8.06 -10.48
C ARG A 130 4.93 9.13 -10.58
N GLY A 131 5.79 9.03 -11.59
CA GLY A 131 6.80 10.05 -11.90
C GLY A 131 7.50 10.57 -10.64
N ALA A 132 7.46 11.90 -10.45
CA ALA A 132 8.04 12.59 -9.30
C ALA A 132 7.01 12.98 -8.22
N GLU A 133 5.84 12.32 -8.16
CA GLU A 133 4.80 12.59 -7.15
C GLU A 133 5.29 12.29 -5.72
N ALA A 134 4.95 13.16 -4.76
CA ALA A 134 5.29 12.94 -3.36
C ALA A 134 4.58 11.70 -2.78
N PRO A 135 5.19 10.96 -1.84
CA PRO A 135 4.57 9.76 -1.25
C PRO A 135 3.20 10.00 -0.61
N ALA A 136 3.03 11.13 0.09
CA ALA A 136 1.77 11.50 0.73
C ALA A 136 0.67 11.81 -0.30
N ASP A 137 1.00 12.56 -1.36
CA ASP A 137 0.06 12.87 -2.45
C ASP A 137 -0.34 11.60 -3.21
N CYS A 138 0.63 10.71 -3.47
CA CYS A 138 0.34 9.39 -4.03
C CYS A 138 -0.64 8.64 -3.15
N LEU A 139 -0.44 8.64 -1.83
CA LEU A 139 -1.34 7.92 -0.92
C LEU A 139 -2.72 8.56 -0.90
N HIS A 140 -2.86 9.89 -0.83
CA HIS A 140 -4.15 10.58 -0.97
C HIS A 140 -4.87 10.18 -2.26
N ARG A 141 -4.19 10.25 -3.40
CA ARG A 141 -4.75 9.85 -4.70
C ARG A 141 -5.18 8.38 -4.72
N LYS A 142 -4.44 7.48 -4.05
CA LYS A 142 -4.80 6.06 -3.96
C LYS A 142 -5.99 5.83 -3.03
N LEU A 143 -6.06 6.52 -1.89
CA LEU A 143 -7.19 6.45 -0.97
C LEU A 143 -8.47 6.98 -1.63
N ALA A 144 -8.38 8.10 -2.36
CA ALA A 144 -9.52 8.65 -3.09
C ALA A 144 -10.15 7.61 -4.05
N ARG A 145 -9.30 6.88 -4.77
CA ARG A 145 -9.74 5.81 -5.68
C ARG A 145 -10.25 4.57 -4.93
N ASP A 146 -9.50 4.10 -3.94
CA ASP A 146 -9.73 2.80 -3.30
C ASP A 146 -10.94 2.84 -2.35
N ILE A 147 -11.18 3.97 -1.68
CA ILE A 147 -12.17 4.08 -0.59
C ILE A 147 -13.03 5.36 -0.60
N LEU A 148 -12.90 6.28 -1.57
CA LEU A 148 -13.77 7.46 -1.68
C LEU A 148 -14.56 7.56 -2.99
N GLY A 149 -14.64 6.48 -3.78
CA GLY A 149 -15.45 6.53 -5.01
C GLY A 149 -14.84 7.35 -6.15
N HIS A 150 -13.63 7.89 -6.01
CA HIS A 150 -13.06 8.81 -6.99
C HIS A 150 -12.64 8.08 -8.26
N GLN A 151 -13.37 8.33 -9.35
CA GLN A 151 -13.02 7.82 -10.68
C GLN A 151 -11.88 8.64 -11.29
N LYS A 152 -11.04 7.97 -12.06
CA LYS A 152 -9.96 8.63 -12.81
C LYS A 152 -10.59 9.45 -13.95
N SER A 153 -10.16 10.70 -14.15
CA SER A 153 -10.59 11.48 -15.32
C SER A 153 -10.11 10.81 -16.62
N THR A 154 -10.97 10.79 -17.63
CA THR A 154 -10.84 10.04 -18.90
C THR A 154 -9.70 10.47 -19.81
N ASP A 155 -9.02 11.59 -19.55
CA ASP A 155 -7.95 12.11 -20.41
C ASP A 155 -6.66 11.26 -20.38
N ASP A 156 -6.54 10.37 -19.38
CA ASP A 156 -5.36 9.57 -19.10
C ASP A 156 -5.38 8.14 -19.74
N GLU A 157 -6.53 7.67 -20.22
CA GLU A 157 -6.61 6.34 -20.87
C GLU A 157 -5.78 6.31 -22.17
N VAL A 158 -5.72 7.45 -22.84
CA VAL A 158 -5.01 7.62 -24.11
C VAL A 158 -3.49 7.49 -23.92
N GLU A 159 -2.93 7.96 -22.81
CA GLU A 159 -1.47 7.96 -22.61
C GLU A 159 -0.94 6.62 -22.07
N GLN A 160 -1.77 5.90 -21.31
CA GLN A 160 -1.44 4.59 -20.74
C GLN A 160 -1.66 3.43 -21.75
N ASN A 161 -2.61 3.57 -22.68
CA ASN A 161 -2.79 2.62 -23.80
C ASN A 161 -1.78 2.84 -24.93
N ARG A 162 -1.36 4.08 -25.22
CA ARG A 162 -0.32 4.36 -26.23
C ARG A 162 1.04 3.72 -25.92
N HIS A 163 1.42 3.63 -24.65
CA HIS A 163 2.66 2.95 -24.24
C HIS A 163 2.56 1.42 -24.24
N ALA A 164 1.35 0.86 -24.22
CA ALA A 164 1.13 -0.58 -24.29
C ALA A 164 1.16 -1.10 -25.73
N GLU A 165 0.58 -0.35 -26.68
CA GLU A 165 0.48 -0.76 -28.09
C GLU A 165 1.76 -0.53 -28.90
N ALA A 166 2.66 0.36 -28.47
CA ALA A 166 3.91 0.64 -29.17
C ALA A 166 5.03 -0.41 -28.98
N SER A 167 4.80 -1.49 -28.22
CA SER A 167 5.84 -2.44 -27.81
C SER A 167 5.86 -3.77 -28.57
N ASP A 168 4.99 -3.96 -29.59
CA ASP A 168 4.82 -5.25 -30.28
C ASP A 168 5.28 -5.25 -31.76
N HIS A 169 6.14 -4.32 -32.17
CA HIS A 169 6.80 -4.37 -33.48
C HIS A 169 8.33 -4.35 -33.33
N PRO A 170 9.08 -5.21 -34.05
CA PRO A 170 10.54 -5.14 -34.07
C PRO A 170 10.95 -3.91 -34.91
N PHE A 171 11.43 -2.85 -34.27
CA PHE A 171 11.82 -1.62 -34.98
C PHE A 171 13.32 -1.56 -35.26
N VAL A 172 13.60 -1.33 -36.55
CA VAL A 172 14.89 -1.10 -37.19
C VAL A 172 15.49 0.25 -36.73
N MET A 173 16.81 0.29 -36.58
CA MET A 173 17.58 1.43 -36.10
C MET A 173 17.45 2.67 -37.01
N GLY A 174 17.08 3.82 -36.45
CA GLY A 174 17.04 5.11 -37.15
C GLY A 174 17.22 6.30 -36.21
N HIS A 175 18.30 7.06 -36.39
CA HIS A 175 18.68 8.24 -35.63
C HIS A 175 17.74 9.44 -35.87
N SER A 176 17.35 10.14 -34.80
CA SER A 176 17.56 11.59 -34.59
C SER A 176 16.74 12.07 -33.40
N GLY A 177 17.40 12.79 -32.49
CA GLY A 177 16.80 13.25 -31.25
C GLY A 177 15.85 14.42 -31.44
N HIS A 178 14.71 14.35 -30.75
CA HIS A 178 14.00 15.49 -30.18
C HIS A 178 13.49 15.02 -28.81
N ALA A 179 14.04 15.61 -27.73
CA ALA A 179 13.61 15.33 -26.37
C ALA A 179 12.18 15.87 -26.18
N ALA A 180 11.20 14.98 -26.21
CA ALA A 180 9.85 15.30 -25.78
C ALA A 180 9.86 15.43 -24.24
N ILE A 181 9.71 16.66 -23.75
CA ILE A 181 9.45 16.93 -22.34
C ILE A 181 8.06 16.35 -22.02
N GLY A 182 8.04 15.13 -21.49
CA GLY A 182 6.81 14.47 -21.04
C GLY A 182 6.16 15.28 -19.93
N ARG A 183 4.93 15.75 -20.16
CA ARG A 183 4.11 16.41 -19.15
C ARG A 183 3.71 15.38 -18.10
N SER A 184 4.20 15.53 -16.88
CA SER A 184 3.81 14.70 -15.72
C SER A 184 2.32 14.91 -15.43
N GLY A 185 1.47 13.95 -15.80
CA GLY A 185 0.05 13.91 -15.44
C GLY A 185 -0.13 13.75 -13.92
N ASN A 186 -0.15 14.87 -13.20
CA ASN A 186 -0.52 14.92 -11.79
C ASN A 186 -2.04 15.01 -11.68
N ASP A 187 -2.69 13.89 -11.35
CA ASP A 187 -4.12 13.83 -10.97
C ASP A 187 -4.34 14.53 -9.61
N HIS A 188 -4.32 15.87 -9.58
CA HIS A 188 -4.54 16.66 -8.36
C HIS A 188 -5.97 16.52 -7.81
N SER A 189 -6.93 16.11 -8.64
CA SER A 189 -8.34 15.93 -8.26
C SER A 189 -8.50 14.88 -7.15
N GLY A 190 -7.78 13.76 -7.22
CA GLY A 190 -7.82 12.73 -6.19
C GLY A 190 -7.19 13.17 -4.87
N VAL A 191 -6.14 14.00 -4.94
CA VAL A 191 -5.51 14.56 -3.73
C VAL A 191 -6.48 15.51 -3.02
N ALA A 192 -7.12 16.40 -3.78
CA ALA A 192 -8.11 17.33 -3.27
C ALA A 192 -9.32 16.60 -2.66
N ALA A 193 -9.81 15.54 -3.31
CA ALA A 193 -10.93 14.73 -2.79
C ALA A 193 -10.62 14.10 -1.43
N ALA A 194 -9.43 13.53 -1.26
CA ALA A 194 -9.03 12.94 0.03
C ALA A 194 -8.91 13.99 1.15
N GLN A 195 -8.36 15.17 0.83
CA GLN A 195 -8.24 16.28 1.75
C GLN A 195 -9.59 16.88 2.13
N GLN A 196 -10.51 17.03 1.15
CA GLN A 196 -11.89 17.48 1.39
C GLN A 196 -12.66 16.50 2.27
N ALA A 197 -12.41 15.21 2.12
CA ALA A 197 -12.93 14.17 3.01
C ALA A 197 -12.26 14.17 4.41
N GLY A 198 -11.34 15.10 4.70
CA GLY A 198 -10.68 15.23 6.00
C GLY A 198 -9.64 14.14 6.31
N ILE A 199 -9.26 13.33 5.32
CA ILE A 199 -8.25 12.28 5.49
C ILE A 199 -6.86 12.91 5.53
N ARG A 200 -6.10 12.61 6.58
CA ARG A 200 -4.70 13.06 6.73
C ARG A 200 -3.72 11.89 6.70
N VAL A 201 -2.73 11.96 5.82
CA VAL A 201 -1.54 11.10 5.90
C VAL A 201 -0.65 11.58 7.05
N GLY A 202 -0.39 10.67 7.99
CA GLY A 202 0.47 10.87 9.15
C GLY A 202 1.89 10.36 8.93
N GLU A 203 2.49 9.88 10.01
CA GLU A 203 3.88 9.41 10.01
C GLU A 203 4.07 8.03 9.35
N VAL A 204 5.32 7.75 8.96
CA VAL A 204 5.72 6.44 8.44
C VAL A 204 5.74 5.42 9.57
N LEU A 205 5.09 4.28 9.34
CA LEU A 205 5.09 3.14 10.25
C LEU A 205 6.24 2.17 9.97
N SER A 206 6.47 1.86 8.69
CA SER A 206 7.58 0.99 8.26
C SER A 206 7.87 1.14 6.76
N VAL A 207 9.04 0.66 6.34
CA VAL A 207 9.41 0.52 4.93
C VAL A 207 9.82 -0.92 4.68
N TRP A 208 9.21 -1.55 3.68
CA TRP A 208 9.48 -2.92 3.27
C TRP A 208 10.21 -2.94 1.94
N CYS A 209 11.28 -3.73 1.87
CA CYS A 209 12.14 -3.89 0.71
C CYS A 209 11.92 -5.25 0.04
N ARG A 210 11.70 -5.22 -1.27
CA ARG A 210 11.76 -6.41 -2.13
C ARG A 210 13.11 -6.41 -2.87
N PRO A 211 14.05 -7.30 -2.51
CA PRO A 211 15.39 -7.29 -3.10
C PRO A 211 15.44 -7.88 -4.53
N SER A 212 14.50 -8.76 -4.87
CA SER A 212 14.48 -9.49 -6.14
C SER A 212 13.05 -9.62 -6.66
N PHE A 213 12.86 -9.99 -7.93
CA PHE A 213 11.52 -10.30 -8.45
C PHE A 213 11.05 -11.65 -7.90
N ASP A 214 10.66 -11.63 -6.63
CA ASP A 214 10.02 -12.72 -5.89
C ASP A 214 8.92 -12.11 -4.98
N ARG A 215 8.14 -12.92 -4.27
CA ARG A 215 7.05 -12.52 -3.37
C ARG A 215 7.54 -12.05 -2.00
N VAL A 216 8.71 -12.47 -1.56
CA VAL A 216 9.26 -12.14 -0.25
C VAL A 216 9.66 -10.66 -0.16
N MET A 217 9.34 -10.03 0.97
CA MET A 217 9.79 -8.69 1.34
C MET A 217 10.36 -8.71 2.75
N TYR A 218 11.24 -7.77 3.04
CA TYR A 218 11.92 -7.64 4.32
C TYR A 218 11.69 -6.23 4.90
N PRO A 219 11.54 -6.06 6.22
CA PRO A 219 11.38 -4.76 6.86
C PRO A 219 12.72 -3.98 7.00
N TYR A 220 13.68 -4.27 6.12
CA TYR A 220 15.01 -3.66 6.03
C TYR A 220 15.59 -3.97 4.63
N VAL A 221 16.65 -3.28 4.24
CA VAL A 221 17.41 -3.62 3.02
C VAL A 221 18.38 -4.76 3.36
N PRO A 222 18.26 -5.97 2.77
CA PRO A 222 19.17 -7.07 3.06
C PRO A 222 20.62 -6.76 2.68
N ALA A 223 21.57 -7.49 3.29
CA ALA A 223 22.98 -7.33 2.99
C ALA A 223 23.28 -7.55 1.49
N HIS A 224 24.21 -6.77 0.95
CA HIS A 224 24.65 -6.82 -0.46
C HIS A 224 23.59 -6.47 -1.50
N VAL A 225 22.41 -5.97 -1.09
CA VAL A 225 21.39 -5.46 -2.01
C VAL A 225 21.62 -3.96 -2.24
N SER A 226 22.23 -3.60 -3.37
CA SER A 226 22.40 -2.20 -3.80
C SER A 226 21.16 -1.66 -4.53
N GLU A 227 20.44 -2.53 -5.24
CA GLU A 227 19.34 -2.17 -6.13
C GLU A 227 18.05 -2.94 -5.82
N PRO A 228 17.26 -2.49 -4.83
CA PRO A 228 15.98 -3.10 -4.50
C PRO A 228 15.00 -2.95 -5.67
N LYS A 229 14.13 -3.94 -5.86
CA LYS A 229 13.14 -3.96 -6.96
C LYS A 229 11.85 -3.24 -6.61
N GLU A 230 11.50 -3.23 -5.32
CA GLU A 230 10.36 -2.47 -4.81
C GLU A 230 10.65 -1.99 -3.38
N LEU A 231 10.32 -0.73 -3.09
CA LEU A 231 10.18 -0.23 -1.73
C LEU A 231 8.71 0.10 -1.47
N ARG A 232 8.21 -0.35 -0.33
CA ARG A 232 6.83 -0.16 0.09
C ARG A 232 6.77 0.51 1.44
N THR A 233 6.24 1.72 1.46
CA THR A 233 6.15 2.54 2.68
C THR A 233 4.74 2.47 3.24
N LEU A 234 4.62 2.10 4.51
CA LEU A 234 3.35 2.13 5.25
C LEU A 234 3.24 3.46 5.98
N PHE A 235 2.13 4.15 5.81
CA PHE A 235 1.81 5.37 6.54
C PHE A 235 0.65 5.12 7.50
N LEU A 236 0.70 5.74 8.67
CA LEU A 236 -0.49 5.94 9.49
C LEU A 236 -1.39 6.94 8.77
N VAL A 237 -2.69 6.64 8.68
CA VAL A 237 -3.68 7.54 8.08
C VAL A 237 -4.72 7.90 9.14
N HIS A 238 -4.84 9.20 9.42
CA HIS A 238 -5.84 9.73 10.33
C HIS A 238 -7.15 9.93 9.59
N LEU A 239 -8.19 9.24 10.07
CA LEU A 239 -9.56 9.43 9.61
C LEU A 239 -10.22 10.59 10.38
N PRO A 240 -11.15 11.33 9.74
CA PRO A 240 -12.03 12.24 10.46
C PRO A 240 -12.98 11.46 11.40
N SER A 241 -13.71 12.19 12.24
CA SER A 241 -14.67 11.61 13.19
C SER A 241 -15.80 10.82 12.51
N GLU A 242 -16.16 11.24 11.29
CA GLU A 242 -17.19 10.65 10.45
C GLU A 242 -16.77 10.82 8.97
N CYS A 243 -17.02 9.81 8.14
CA CYS A 243 -16.72 9.87 6.70
C CYS A 243 -17.60 8.87 5.94
N VAL A 244 -17.97 9.22 4.71
CA VAL A 244 -18.56 8.27 3.76
C VAL A 244 -17.43 7.61 2.97
N LEU A 245 -17.37 6.30 3.04
CA LEU A 245 -16.40 5.48 2.32
C LEU A 245 -17.10 4.74 1.19
N ALA A 246 -16.53 4.79 -0.01
CA ALA A 246 -17.06 4.13 -1.20
C ALA A 246 -15.98 3.28 -1.85
N VAL A 247 -16.20 1.95 -1.87
CA VAL A 247 -15.29 0.98 -2.48
C VAL A 247 -15.70 0.75 -3.92
N THR A 248 -14.81 1.08 -4.86
CA THR A 248 -15.10 0.98 -6.30
C THR A 248 -14.63 -0.32 -6.94
N GLU A 249 -13.66 -1.02 -6.34
CA GLU A 249 -13.10 -2.24 -6.90
C GLU A 249 -14.14 -3.39 -6.86
N PRO A 250 -14.43 -4.06 -8.00
CA PRO A 250 -15.33 -5.21 -8.02
C PRO A 250 -14.83 -6.38 -7.15
N ASN A 251 -15.78 -7.08 -6.52
CA ASN A 251 -15.53 -8.21 -5.62
C ASN A 251 -14.63 -7.85 -4.41
N THR A 252 -14.62 -6.58 -4.03
CA THR A 252 -13.85 -6.07 -2.89
C THR A 252 -14.78 -5.46 -1.85
N GLU A 253 -14.57 -5.84 -0.59
CA GLU A 253 -15.29 -5.35 0.58
C GLU A 253 -14.31 -4.60 1.50
N LEU A 254 -14.74 -3.51 2.12
CA LEU A 254 -13.97 -2.86 3.18
C LEU A 254 -14.36 -3.47 4.53
N VAL A 255 -13.40 -4.11 5.19
CA VAL A 255 -13.62 -4.81 6.46
C VAL A 255 -12.77 -4.20 7.57
N ALA A 256 -13.30 -4.17 8.79
CA ALA A 256 -12.56 -3.78 9.98
C ALA A 256 -12.05 -5.05 10.68
N VAL A 257 -10.73 -5.23 10.77
CA VAL A 257 -10.11 -6.42 11.36
C VAL A 257 -9.44 -6.07 12.69
N PRO A 258 -9.78 -6.76 13.80
CA PRO A 258 -9.21 -6.46 15.11
C PRO A 258 -7.72 -6.79 15.16
N LEU A 259 -6.95 -6.04 15.97
CA LEU A 259 -5.50 -6.25 16.08
C LEU A 259 -5.12 -7.67 16.51
N PHE A 260 -5.94 -8.34 17.34
CA PHE A 260 -5.66 -9.71 17.77
C PHE A 260 -5.78 -10.75 16.64
N ASP A 261 -6.62 -10.52 15.62
CA ASP A 261 -6.72 -11.45 14.47
C ASP A 261 -5.56 -11.24 13.49
N LEU A 262 -4.98 -10.03 13.46
CA LEU A 262 -3.81 -9.73 12.64
C LEU A 262 -2.50 -10.29 13.24
N TYR A 263 -2.36 -10.22 14.57
CA TYR A 263 -1.12 -10.53 15.27
C TYR A 263 -0.62 -11.94 14.95
N GLU A 264 0.61 -12.01 14.41
CA GLU A 264 1.28 -13.29 14.05
C GLU A 264 0.51 -14.16 13.04
N ASN A 265 -0.49 -13.61 12.34
CA ASN A 265 -1.32 -14.33 11.39
C ASN A 265 -0.90 -14.09 9.94
N ALA A 266 0.39 -14.30 9.66
CA ALA A 266 0.98 -14.05 8.35
C ALA A 266 0.48 -15.02 7.26
N SER A 267 -0.03 -16.19 7.63
CA SER A 267 -0.63 -17.14 6.68
C SER A 267 -1.88 -16.57 6.02
N LYS A 268 -2.72 -15.86 6.78
CA LYS A 268 -3.97 -15.23 6.29
C LYS A 268 -3.74 -13.83 5.71
N TYR A 269 -2.94 -13.01 6.38
CA TYR A 269 -2.82 -11.57 6.07
C TYR A 269 -1.51 -11.19 5.37
N GLY A 270 -0.55 -12.10 5.29
CA GLY A 270 0.82 -11.79 4.87
C GLY A 270 1.63 -11.09 5.97
N ALA A 271 2.95 -11.20 5.90
CA ALA A 271 3.87 -10.71 6.94
C ALA A 271 3.74 -9.21 7.24
N LEU A 272 3.50 -8.40 6.20
CA LEU A 272 3.37 -6.95 6.33
C LEU A 272 2.16 -6.56 7.18
N ILE A 273 0.96 -7.07 6.87
CA ILE A 273 -0.27 -6.74 7.60
C ILE A 273 -0.24 -7.36 9.01
N ALA A 274 0.26 -8.60 9.12
CA ALA A 274 0.36 -9.29 10.40
C ALA A 274 1.34 -8.62 11.39
N SER A 275 2.22 -7.74 10.90
CA SER A 275 3.16 -6.95 11.73
C SER A 275 2.59 -5.62 12.26
N ILE A 276 1.42 -5.19 11.78
CA ILE A 276 0.82 -3.89 12.16
C ILE A 276 0.62 -3.76 13.68
N PRO A 277 0.16 -4.78 14.43
CA PRO A 277 0.02 -4.65 15.88
C PRO A 277 1.33 -4.26 16.59
N GLN A 278 2.47 -4.81 16.15
CA GLN A 278 3.80 -4.44 16.67
C GLN A 278 4.14 -2.99 16.32
N LEU A 279 3.86 -2.54 15.10
CA LEU A 279 4.12 -1.17 14.66
C LEU A 279 3.28 -0.13 15.41
N LEU A 280 2.04 -0.47 15.76
CA LEU A 280 1.13 0.43 16.49
C LEU A 280 1.37 0.43 18.00
N SER A 281 2.11 -0.53 18.56
CA SER A 281 2.37 -0.65 20.00
C SER A 281 3.05 0.57 20.64
N ARG A 282 3.73 1.41 19.83
CA ARG A 282 4.39 2.65 20.28
C ARG A 282 3.44 3.84 20.45
N PHE A 283 2.20 3.73 19.97
CA PHE A 283 1.21 4.79 20.01
C PHE A 283 0.29 4.67 21.22
N VAL A 284 -0.25 5.81 21.66
CA VAL A 284 -1.39 5.86 22.58
C VAL A 284 -2.66 5.98 21.72
N VAL A 285 -3.49 4.94 21.74
CA VAL A 285 -4.76 4.93 21.01
C VAL A 285 -5.85 5.56 21.89
N ASN A 286 -6.36 6.72 21.47
CA ASN A 286 -7.51 7.35 22.08
C ASN A 286 -8.78 6.82 21.40
N VAL A 287 -9.71 6.34 22.20
CA VAL A 287 -11.02 5.85 21.75
C VAL A 287 -12.01 7.01 21.92
N CYS A 288 -12.45 7.59 20.81
CA CYS A 288 -13.29 8.80 20.71
C CYS A 288 -14.68 8.50 20.10
#